data_AF-A0A377CXP5-F1
#
_entry.id   AF-A0A377CXP5-F1
#
_cell.length_a   1.000
_cell.length_b   1.000
_cell.length_c   1.000
_cell.angle_alpha   90.00
_cell.angle_beta   90.00
_cell.angle_gamma   90.00
#
_symmetry.space_group_name_H-M   'P 1'
#
loop_
_entity.id
_entity.type
_entity.pdbx_description
1 polymer ?
#
loop_
_entity_poly.entity_id
_entity_poly.type
_entity_poly.pdbx_seq_one_letter_code
_entity_poly.pdbx_strand_id
1 'polypeptide(L)'
;MEPKIAAIYERFLSLTKFAMYLISQSHTHFLHRVDGYRRPILLSRSEHNILFDFARSRRALAQFNPHVWYLSYPFGGFNDNAVKAANDAGFHLAVTTMKGKVKPGDNPLLLKRLYILRTDSLETNVAAGE
;
A
#
# COMPACT_ATOMS: atom_id res chain seq x y z
N MET A 1 -24.26 -18.04 -30.25
CA MET A 1 -23.37 -16.97 -29.75
C MET A 1 -22.07 -17.06 -30.52
N GLU A 2 -21.60 -15.95 -31.12
CA GLU A 2 -20.41 -15.98 -31.99
C GLU A 2 -19.15 -16.27 -31.16
N PRO A 3 -18.27 -17.21 -31.56
CA PRO A 3 -17.13 -17.66 -30.75
C PRO A 3 -16.16 -16.53 -30.32
N LYS A 4 -16.13 -15.42 -31.07
CA LYS A 4 -15.33 -14.23 -30.74
C LYS A 4 -15.86 -13.47 -29.52
N ILE A 5 -17.18 -13.43 -29.33
CA ILE A 5 -17.82 -12.76 -28.18
C ILE A 5 -17.60 -13.57 -26.90
N ALA A 6 -17.69 -14.90 -26.98
CA ALA A 6 -17.42 -15.79 -25.85
C ALA A 6 -15.97 -15.67 -25.34
N ALA A 7 -14.98 -15.56 -26.23
CA ALA A 7 -13.58 -15.39 -25.85
C ALA A 7 -13.28 -14.05 -25.14
N ILE A 8 -13.98 -12.97 -25.52
CA ILE A 8 -13.87 -11.66 -24.87
C ILE A 8 -14.47 -11.73 -23.46
N TYR A 9 -15.63 -12.37 -23.31
CA TYR A 9 -16.27 -12.58 -22.01
C TYR A 9 -15.42 -13.45 -21.08
N GLU A 10 -14.84 -14.55 -21.56
CA GLU A 10 -13.95 -15.40 -20.76
C GLU A 10 -12.65 -14.69 -20.37
N ARG A 11 -12.11 -13.82 -21.24
CA ARG A 11 -10.92 -13.01 -20.92
C ARG A 11 -11.22 -11.90 -19.91
N PHE A 12 -12.41 -11.29 -19.98
CA PHE A 12 -12.89 -10.34 -18.98
C PHE A 12 -13.13 -11.05 -17.63
N LEU A 13 -13.80 -12.22 -17.66
CA LEU A 13 -14.07 -13.04 -16.49
C LEU A 13 -12.78 -13.56 -15.83
N SER A 14 -11.77 -13.97 -16.60
CA SER A 14 -10.49 -14.44 -16.07
C SER A 14 -9.69 -13.31 -15.40
N LEU A 15 -9.73 -12.09 -15.96
CA LEU A 15 -9.14 -10.91 -15.33
C LEU A 15 -9.88 -10.53 -14.04
N THR A 16 -11.22 -10.60 -14.00
CA THR A 16 -11.96 -10.41 -12.75
C THR A 16 -11.70 -11.54 -11.73
N LYS A 17 -11.55 -12.79 -12.16
CA LYS A 17 -11.18 -13.91 -11.26
C LYS A 17 -9.76 -13.79 -10.73
N PHE A 18 -8.81 -13.29 -11.52
CA PHE A 18 -7.44 -13.04 -11.07
C PHE A 18 -7.35 -11.79 -10.19
N ALA A 19 -8.08 -10.73 -10.54
CA ALA A 19 -8.25 -9.55 -9.69
C ALA A 19 -8.91 -9.90 -8.35
N MET A 20 -9.78 -10.92 -8.29
CA MET A 20 -10.36 -11.42 -7.05
C MET A 20 -9.30 -11.93 -6.05
N TYR A 21 -8.11 -12.33 -6.51
CA TYR A 21 -6.99 -12.72 -5.64
C TYR A 21 -6.04 -11.57 -5.30
N LEU A 22 -6.15 -10.41 -5.95
CA LEU A 22 -5.33 -9.23 -5.68
C LEU A 22 -6.06 -8.29 -4.72
N ILE A 23 -5.62 -8.27 -3.47
CA ILE A 23 -6.17 -7.35 -2.47
C ILE A 23 -5.57 -5.95 -2.69
N SER A 24 -6.35 -5.05 -3.30
CA SER A 24 -5.95 -3.64 -3.46
C SER A 24 -6.03 -2.91 -2.12
N GLN A 25 -4.94 -2.25 -1.74
CA GLN A 25 -4.78 -1.53 -0.47
C GLN A 25 -4.27 -0.11 -0.72
N SER A 26 -4.31 0.73 0.31
CA SER A 26 -4.03 2.16 0.15
C SER A 26 -2.54 2.44 -0.10
N HIS A 27 -2.27 3.33 -1.06
CA HIS A 27 -0.99 4.01 -1.20
C HIS A 27 -1.18 5.53 -1.25
N THR A 28 -2.10 6.03 -0.41
CA THR A 28 -2.58 7.44 -0.39
C THR A 28 -3.47 7.77 -1.59
N HIS A 29 -4.05 8.97 -1.62
CA HIS A 29 -4.81 9.46 -2.77
C HIS A 29 -3.98 10.42 -3.62
N PHE A 30 -3.32 11.40 -3.00
CA PHE A 30 -2.56 12.44 -3.68
C PHE A 30 -1.13 12.61 -3.15
N LEU A 31 -0.81 12.02 -1.99
CA LEU A 31 0.42 12.31 -1.26
C LEU A 31 1.67 11.58 -1.78
N HIS A 32 1.56 10.76 -2.82
CA HIS A 32 2.70 10.17 -3.52
C HIS A 32 3.42 11.16 -4.46
N ARG A 33 3.94 12.25 -3.89
CA ARG A 33 4.66 13.31 -4.60
C ARG A 33 5.83 13.82 -3.78
N VAL A 34 6.72 14.53 -4.45
CA VAL A 34 7.81 15.27 -3.82
C VAL A 34 7.67 16.76 -4.08
N ASP A 35 8.23 17.57 -3.19
CA ASP A 35 8.31 19.03 -3.35
C ASP A 35 9.49 19.44 -4.27
N GLY A 36 9.71 20.76 -4.41
CA GLY A 36 10.81 21.31 -5.22
C GLY A 36 12.21 20.90 -4.74
N TYR A 37 12.36 20.40 -3.51
CA TYR A 37 13.61 19.89 -2.95
C TYR A 37 13.67 18.35 -2.95
N ARG A 38 12.77 17.68 -3.70
CA ARG A 38 12.65 16.22 -3.78
C ARG A 38 12.32 15.55 -2.44
N ARG A 39 11.68 16.26 -1.50
CA ARG A 39 11.24 15.70 -0.22
C ARG A 39 9.79 15.21 -0.32
N PRO A 40 9.42 14.05 0.24
CA PRO A 40 8.04 13.56 0.22
C PRO A 40 7.07 14.59 0.81
N ILE A 41 6.04 14.97 0.03
CA ILE A 41 5.11 16.03 0.47
C ILE A 41 4.34 15.64 1.72
N LEU A 42 4.09 14.34 1.93
CA LEU A 42 3.45 13.77 3.12
C LEU A 42 4.05 14.34 4.41
N LEU A 43 5.39 14.45 4.48
CA LEU A 43 6.11 14.86 5.68
C LEU A 43 5.95 16.34 6.03
N SER A 44 5.44 17.14 5.08
CA SER A 44 5.21 18.59 5.24
C SER A 44 3.73 18.94 5.45
N ARG A 45 2.82 17.96 5.40
CA ARG A 45 1.38 18.20 5.56
C ARG A 45 0.99 18.18 7.04
N SER A 46 -0.05 18.94 7.38
CA SER A 46 -0.72 18.82 8.67
C SER A 46 -1.41 17.46 8.80
N GLU A 47 -1.52 16.96 10.02
CA GLU A 47 -2.24 15.72 10.33
C GLU A 47 -3.64 15.68 9.68
N HIS A 48 -4.40 16.77 9.79
CA HIS A 48 -5.73 16.90 9.18
C HIS A 48 -5.72 16.64 7.67
N ASN A 49 -4.78 17.25 6.93
CA ASN A 49 -4.68 17.05 5.49
C ASN A 49 -4.29 15.61 5.13
N ILE A 50 -3.46 14.98 5.95
CA ILE A 50 -3.07 13.57 5.78
C ILE A 50 -4.27 12.66 6.02
N LEU A 51 -5.02 12.88 7.10
CA LEU A 51 -6.22 12.12 7.44
C LEU A 51 -7.27 12.20 6.32
N PHE A 52 -7.53 13.40 5.80
CA PHE A 52 -8.48 13.58 4.69
C PHE A 52 -8.04 12.85 3.42
N ASP A 53 -6.75 12.85 3.09
CA ASP A 53 -6.21 12.12 1.95
C ASP A 53 -6.34 10.60 2.14
N PHE A 54 -6.00 10.10 3.32
CA PHE A 54 -6.09 8.69 3.68
C PHE A 54 -7.53 8.18 3.65
N ALA A 55 -8.46 8.90 4.27
CA ALA A 55 -9.89 8.57 4.25
C ALA A 55 -10.46 8.59 2.82
N ARG A 56 -10.01 9.54 1.99
CA ARG A 56 -10.39 9.60 0.57
C ARG A 56 -9.88 8.40 -0.21
N SER A 57 -8.63 8.00 0.00
CA SER A 57 -8.05 6.79 -0.64
C SER A 57 -8.86 5.54 -0.29
N ARG A 58 -9.18 5.36 1.00
CA ARG A 58 -10.04 4.25 1.45
C ARG A 58 -11.42 4.27 0.80
N ARG A 59 -12.08 5.43 0.76
CA ARG A 59 -13.40 5.57 0.14
C ARG A 59 -13.38 5.23 -1.34
N ALA A 60 -12.34 5.68 -2.07
CA ALA A 60 -12.17 5.38 -3.48
C ALA A 60 -11.92 3.88 -3.72
N LEU A 61 -11.21 3.21 -2.83
CA LEU A 61 -10.93 1.77 -2.92
C LEU A 61 -12.09 0.90 -2.44
N ALA A 62 -12.96 1.41 -1.57
CA ALA A 62 -14.09 0.69 -0.98
C ALA A 62 -15.07 0.11 -2.01
N GLN A 63 -15.16 0.72 -3.20
CA GLN A 63 -15.98 0.21 -4.31
C GLN A 63 -15.45 -1.12 -4.89
N PHE A 64 -14.17 -1.44 -4.66
CA PHE A 64 -13.49 -2.64 -5.15
C PHE A 64 -13.11 -3.61 -4.02
N ASN A 65 -12.80 -3.07 -2.84
CA ASN A 65 -12.41 -3.83 -1.67
C ASN A 65 -13.02 -3.18 -0.41
N PRO A 66 -14.04 -3.78 0.23
CA PRO A 66 -14.63 -3.21 1.45
C PRO A 66 -13.67 -3.22 2.66
N HIS A 67 -12.56 -3.96 2.59
CA HIS A 67 -11.57 -4.14 3.65
C HIS A 67 -10.24 -3.46 3.31
N VAL A 68 -10.28 -2.13 3.15
CA VAL A 68 -9.07 -1.31 2.92
C VAL A 68 -8.37 -1.01 4.24
N TRP A 69 -7.73 -2.01 4.85
CA TRP A 69 -7.13 -1.90 6.18
C TRP A 69 -5.64 -1.60 6.18
N TYR A 70 -4.98 -1.65 5.03
CA TYR A 70 -3.53 -1.54 4.95
C TYR A 70 -3.09 -0.31 4.17
N LEU A 71 -2.01 0.31 4.63
CA LEU A 71 -1.38 1.48 4.01
C LEU A 71 0.08 1.18 3.66
N SER A 72 0.51 1.60 2.49
CA SER A 72 1.94 1.77 2.19
C SER A 72 2.25 3.26 2.22
N TYR A 73 3.22 3.71 3.03
CA TYR A 73 3.61 5.11 3.02
C TYR A 73 4.37 5.45 1.73
N PRO A 74 4.05 6.55 1.02
CA PRO A 74 4.81 7.00 -0.14
C PRO A 74 6.28 7.15 0.17
N PHE A 75 7.13 6.55 -0.68
CA PHE A 75 8.58 6.50 -0.50
C PHE A 75 9.04 5.88 0.85
N GLY A 76 8.11 5.30 1.62
CA GLY A 76 8.31 4.83 2.99
C GLY A 76 8.48 5.94 4.04
N GLY A 77 8.21 7.20 3.68
CA GLY A 77 8.33 8.33 4.59
C GLY A 77 7.12 8.44 5.53
N PHE A 78 7.38 8.63 6.82
CA PHE A 78 6.35 8.89 7.83
C PHE A 78 6.88 9.86 8.90
N ASN A 79 5.97 10.44 9.66
CA ASN A 79 6.20 11.20 10.89
C ASN A 79 5.00 11.01 11.82
N ASP A 80 5.01 11.60 13.01
CA ASP A 80 3.94 11.41 14.01
C ASP A 80 2.56 11.80 13.48
N ASN A 81 2.48 12.90 12.71
CA ASN A 81 1.24 13.31 12.04
C ASN A 81 0.71 12.23 11.08
N ALA A 82 1.59 11.61 10.30
CA ALA A 82 1.21 10.56 9.37
C ALA A 82 0.76 9.28 10.08
N VAL A 83 1.44 8.90 11.17
CA VAL A 83 1.08 7.72 11.96
C VAL A 83 -0.27 7.93 12.65
N LYS A 84 -0.48 9.09 13.26
CA LYS A 84 -1.77 9.44 13.88
C LYS A 84 -2.90 9.47 12.86
N ALA A 85 -2.68 10.13 11.72
CA ALA A 85 -3.65 10.14 10.63
C ALA A 85 -3.94 8.74 10.07
N ALA A 86 -2.96 7.83 10.02
CA ALA A 86 -3.17 6.45 9.58
C ALA A 86 -4.09 5.68 10.54
N ASN A 87 -3.85 5.81 11.84
CA ASN A 87 -4.69 5.26 12.89
C ASN A 87 -6.13 5.80 12.80
N ASP A 88 -6.26 7.13 12.73
CA ASP A 88 -7.56 7.82 12.74
C ASP A 88 -8.35 7.57 11.45
N ALA A 89 -7.67 7.30 10.32
CA ALA A 89 -8.31 6.85 9.08
C ALA A 89 -8.80 5.39 9.14
N GLY A 90 -8.48 4.66 10.22
CA GLY A 90 -8.90 3.28 10.45
C GLY A 90 -8.02 2.22 9.80
N PHE A 91 -6.76 2.54 9.45
CA PHE A 91 -5.81 1.51 8.99
C PHE A 91 -5.37 0.64 10.17
N HIS A 92 -5.29 -0.66 9.95
CA HIS A 92 -4.84 -1.62 10.95
C HIS A 92 -3.34 -1.86 10.86
N LEU A 93 -2.77 -1.85 9.64
CA LEU A 93 -1.34 -1.99 9.41
C LEU A 93 -0.85 -0.94 8.42
N ALA A 94 0.40 -0.50 8.57
CA ALA A 94 1.07 0.29 7.57
C ALA A 94 2.53 -0.12 7.40
N VAL A 95 3.01 -0.12 6.15
CA VAL A 95 4.37 -0.54 5.78
C VAL A 95 5.22 0.65 5.36
N THR A 96 6.48 0.61 5.77
CA THR A 96 7.52 1.61 5.49
C THR A 96 8.56 1.04 4.53
N THR A 97 9.59 1.80 4.15
CA THR A 97 10.77 1.26 3.45
C THR A 97 11.89 0.90 4.42
N MET A 98 11.71 1.02 5.74
CA MET A 98 12.77 0.63 6.68
C MET A 98 13.10 -0.85 6.50
N LYS A 99 14.37 -1.15 6.22
CA LYS A 99 14.82 -2.53 5.99
C LYS A 99 14.76 -3.32 7.29
N GLY A 100 14.13 -4.48 7.27
CA GLY A 100 14.18 -5.43 8.36
C GLY A 100 12.96 -6.34 8.44
N LYS A 101 13.05 -7.33 9.33
CA LYS A 101 11.96 -8.23 9.65
C LYS A 101 11.00 -7.59 10.65
N VAL A 102 9.72 -7.89 10.47
CA VAL A 102 8.68 -7.59 11.46
C VAL A 102 8.71 -8.65 12.55
N LYS A 103 8.58 -8.23 13.81
CA LYS A 103 8.50 -9.11 14.99
C LYS A 103 7.19 -8.86 15.74
N PRO A 104 6.67 -9.85 16.49
CA PRO A 104 5.60 -9.60 17.45
C PRO A 104 5.96 -8.44 18.38
N GLY A 105 5.05 -7.47 18.54
CA GLY A 105 5.27 -6.26 19.32
C GLY A 105 5.80 -5.05 18.53
N ASP A 106 6.22 -5.22 17.27
CA ASP A 106 6.50 -4.08 16.40
C ASP A 106 5.23 -3.23 16.20
N ASN A 107 5.40 -1.91 16.08
CA ASN A 107 4.27 -1.02 15.85
C ASN A 107 3.58 -1.38 14.52
N PRO A 108 2.28 -1.75 14.54
CA PRO A 108 1.55 -2.20 13.36
C PRO A 108 1.49 -1.14 12.24
N LEU A 109 1.62 0.14 12.58
CA LEU A 109 1.58 1.25 11.63
C LEU A 109 2.98 1.66 11.13
N LEU A 110 4.03 0.92 11.49
CA LEU A 110 5.42 1.21 11.12
C LEU A 110 6.20 -0.05 10.70
N LEU A 111 5.51 -1.00 10.05
CA LEU A 111 6.11 -2.27 9.68
C LEU A 111 7.27 -2.08 8.70
N LYS A 112 8.37 -2.78 8.99
CA LYS A 112 9.56 -2.86 8.14
C LYS A 112 9.29 -3.74 6.93
N ARG A 113 10.11 -3.60 5.89
CA ARG A 113 10.06 -4.46 4.70
C ARG A 113 11.43 -5.04 4.39
N LEU A 114 11.42 -6.22 3.78
CA LEU A 114 12.59 -6.75 3.10
C LEU A 114 12.68 -6.12 1.71
N TYR A 115 13.91 -5.85 1.28
CA TYR A 115 14.16 -5.42 -0.09
C TYR A 115 14.39 -6.66 -0.94
N ILE A 116 13.78 -6.66 -2.12
CA ILE A 116 14.12 -7.59 -3.19
C ILE A 116 14.79 -6.73 -4.26
N LEU A 117 16.10 -6.86 -4.37
CA LEU A 117 16.92 -6.16 -5.34
C LEU A 117 17.08 -7.01 -6.60
N ARG A 118 17.36 -6.35 -7.71
CA ARG A 118 17.66 -7.02 -8.99
C ARG A 118 18.81 -8.02 -8.88
N THR A 119 19.74 -7.78 -7.95
CA THR A 119 20.95 -8.57 -7.72
C THR A 119 20.76 -9.69 -6.70
N ASP A 120 19.62 -9.75 -6.01
CA ASP A 120 19.39 -10.78 -4.99
C ASP A 120 19.14 -12.12 -5.68
N SER A 121 19.87 -13.15 -5.26
CA SER A 121 19.61 -14.52 -5.66
C SER A 121 18.45 -15.12 -4.85
N LEU A 122 17.88 -16.23 -5.32
CA LEU A 122 16.82 -16.93 -4.58
C LEU A 122 17.30 -17.34 -3.18
N GLU A 123 18.54 -17.83 -3.07
CA GLU A 123 19.16 -18.23 -1.81
C GLU A 123 19.28 -17.05 -0.83
N THR A 124 19.70 -15.87 -1.32
CA THR A 124 19.80 -14.68 -0.48
C THR A 124 18.44 -14.19 0.03
N ASN A 125 17.38 -14.33 -0.78
CA ASN A 125 16.02 -13.93 -0.40
C ASN A 125 15.39 -14.90 0.60
N VAL A 126 15.68 -16.21 0.49
CA VAL A 126 15.23 -17.23 1.45
C VAL A 126 15.90 -17.01 2.81
N ALA A 127 17.22 -16.79 2.84
CA ALA A 127 17.95 -16.47 4.07
C ALA A 127 17.50 -15.14 4.71
N ALA A 128 17.05 -14.17 3.91
CA ALA A 128 16.45 -12.94 4.43
C ALA A 128 15.04 -13.15 5.01
N GLY A 129 14.36 -14.25 4.65
CA GLY A 129 13.02 -14.62 5.11
C GLY A 129 12.98 -15.45 6.40
N GLU A 130 14.02 -16.24 6.69
CA GLU A 130 14.19 -17.04 7.93
C GLU A 130 14.78 -16.23 9.08
#